data_AF-A0A957Q393-F1
#
_entry.id   AF-A0A957Q393-F1
#
_cell.length_a   1.000
_cell.length_b   1.000
_cell.length_c   1.000
_cell.angle_alpha   90.00
_cell.angle_beta   90.00
_cell.angle_gamma   90.00
#
_symmetry.space_group_name_H-M   'P 1'
#
loop_
_entity.id
_entity.type
_entity.pdbx_description
1 polymer ?
#
loop_
_entity_poly.entity_id
_entity_poly.type
_entity_poly.pdbx_seq_one_letter_code
_entity_poly.pdbx_strand_id
1 'polypeptide(L)'
;DLIFDLKINAQQPEKATAFTWAPDAVVYFQPRSTLRSFWTQYYRYARGDGKADLWRKRHLIRYLTYLVALPALVGHGLWGSFAPWLGWLGLLGGGLFYCARPWQRLRRLGQELTPLEWSAAALLVPVIRVVGDGAKMVGYPVGLWWRWQRRADPLIHWRE
;
A
#
# COMPACT_ATOMS: atom_id res chain seq x y z
N ASP A 1 -6.35 -11.07 10.75
CA ASP A 1 -5.72 -9.87 11.35
C ASP A 1 -6.02 -10.03 12.82
N LEU A 2 -5.01 -10.09 13.69
CA LEU A 2 -5.23 -10.37 15.11
C LEU A 2 -6.29 -9.44 15.73
N ILE A 3 -6.34 -8.17 15.31
CA ILE A 3 -7.35 -7.23 15.79
C ILE A 3 -8.75 -7.62 15.32
N PHE A 4 -8.89 -8.10 14.09
CA PHE A 4 -10.18 -8.60 13.57
C PHE A 4 -10.63 -9.85 14.32
N ASP A 5 -9.72 -10.80 14.53
CA ASP A 5 -10.00 -12.07 15.21
C ASP A 5 -10.43 -11.81 16.67
N LEU A 6 -9.70 -10.92 17.37
CA LEU A 6 -10.05 -10.47 18.72
C LEU A 6 -11.41 -9.75 18.76
N LYS A 7 -11.73 -8.93 17.74
CA LYS A 7 -13.03 -8.27 17.64
C LYS A 7 -14.17 -9.25 17.39
N ILE A 8 -13.95 -10.32 16.65
CA ILE A 8 -14.94 -11.40 16.50
C ILE A 8 -15.17 -12.09 17.84
N ASN A 9 -14.09 -12.43 18.57
CA ASN A 9 -14.21 -13.06 19.89
C ASN A 9 -14.99 -12.18 20.87
N ALA A 10 -14.74 -10.87 20.84
CA ALA A 10 -15.46 -9.90 21.68
C ALA A 10 -16.97 -9.81 21.38
N GLN A 11 -17.43 -10.21 20.19
CA GLN A 11 -18.87 -10.24 19.86
C GLN A 11 -19.58 -11.44 20.48
N GLN A 12 -18.86 -12.51 20.84
CA GLN A 12 -19.43 -13.72 21.42
C GLN A 12 -18.59 -14.22 22.59
N PRO A 13 -18.50 -13.45 23.70
CA PRO A 13 -17.57 -13.74 24.79
C PRO A 13 -17.82 -15.09 25.48
N GLU A 14 -19.06 -15.61 25.43
CA GLU A 14 -19.44 -16.87 26.06
C GLU A 14 -19.40 -18.09 25.12
N LYS A 15 -19.08 -17.89 23.83
CA LYS A 15 -18.98 -18.99 22.86
C LYS A 15 -17.55 -19.11 22.37
N ALA A 16 -17.05 -20.35 22.34
CA ALA A 16 -15.81 -20.62 21.65
C ALA A 16 -15.98 -20.27 20.17
N THR A 17 -15.17 -19.33 19.68
CA THR A 17 -15.02 -19.09 18.25
C THR A 17 -13.94 -20.04 17.71
N ALA A 18 -13.81 -20.14 16.38
CA ALA A 18 -12.70 -20.85 15.75
C ALA A 18 -11.36 -20.09 15.82
N PHE A 19 -11.32 -18.89 16.43
CA PHE A 19 -10.14 -18.04 16.51
C PHE A 19 -9.46 -18.18 17.88
N THR A 20 -8.56 -19.15 17.97
CA THR A 20 -7.70 -19.37 19.16
C THR A 20 -6.38 -18.62 19.03
N TRP A 21 -5.96 -17.97 20.11
CA TRP A 21 -4.61 -17.40 20.21
C TRP A 21 -3.58 -18.51 20.42
N ALA A 22 -2.63 -18.63 19.50
CA ALA A 22 -1.53 -19.59 19.57
C ALA A 22 -0.19 -18.83 19.44
N PRO A 23 0.45 -18.43 20.55
CA PRO A 23 1.64 -17.56 20.52
C PRO A 23 2.85 -18.25 19.87
N ASP A 24 2.92 -19.57 19.94
CA ASP A 24 4.03 -20.36 19.40
C ASP A 24 3.90 -20.65 17.88
N ALA A 25 2.74 -20.33 17.28
CA ALA A 25 2.48 -20.52 15.85
C ALA A 25 3.10 -19.41 14.99
N VAL A 26 4.42 -19.22 15.10
CA VAL A 26 5.16 -18.17 14.37
C VAL A 26 5.38 -18.60 12.93
N VAL A 27 4.92 -17.77 11.98
CA VAL A 27 5.17 -17.95 10.54
C VAL A 27 5.95 -16.78 9.97
N TYR A 28 7.02 -17.07 9.25
CA TYR A 28 7.80 -16.05 8.56
C TYR A 28 7.19 -15.72 7.21
N PHE A 29 6.99 -14.43 6.96
CA PHE A 29 6.56 -13.97 5.66
C PHE A 29 7.76 -13.97 4.70
N GLN A 30 7.67 -14.75 3.62
CA GLN A 30 8.67 -14.74 2.55
C GLN A 30 8.33 -13.66 1.51
N PRO A 31 9.14 -12.59 1.38
CA PRO A 31 8.93 -11.57 0.36
C PRO A 31 9.09 -12.15 -1.04
N ARG A 32 8.47 -11.50 -2.01
CA ARG A 32 8.62 -11.85 -3.42
C ARG A 32 9.99 -11.42 -3.93
N SER A 33 10.71 -12.34 -4.59
CA SER A 33 12.06 -12.12 -5.11
C SER A 33 12.12 -11.33 -6.41
N THR A 34 10.98 -11.11 -7.08
CA THR A 34 10.93 -10.37 -8.36
C THR A 34 9.85 -9.29 -8.35
N LEU A 35 10.09 -8.19 -9.06
CA LEU A 35 9.10 -7.11 -9.20
C LEU A 35 7.80 -7.60 -9.84
N ARG A 36 7.87 -8.56 -10.77
CA ARG A 36 6.68 -9.15 -11.41
C ARG A 36 5.80 -9.91 -10.41
N SER A 37 6.41 -10.73 -9.57
CA SER A 37 5.67 -11.49 -8.55
C SER A 37 5.15 -10.57 -7.44
N PHE A 38 5.93 -9.56 -7.06
CA PHE A 38 5.50 -8.48 -6.16
C PHE A 38 4.30 -7.70 -6.72
N TRP A 39 4.36 -7.25 -7.98
CA TRP A 39 3.25 -6.60 -8.68
C TRP A 39 1.99 -7.46 -8.66
N THR A 40 2.12 -8.73 -9.07
CA THR A 40 0.99 -9.66 -9.15
C THR A 40 0.31 -9.84 -7.80
N GLN A 41 1.09 -9.94 -6.72
CA GLN A 41 0.57 -10.02 -5.36
C GLN A 41 -0.23 -8.76 -4.99
N TYR A 42 0.36 -7.58 -5.15
CA TYR A 42 -0.29 -6.33 -4.76
C TYR A 42 -1.49 -5.96 -5.66
N TYR A 43 -1.47 -6.34 -6.93
CA TYR A 43 -2.61 -6.23 -7.83
C TYR A 43 -3.78 -7.08 -7.34
N ARG A 44 -3.53 -8.36 -7.00
CA ARG A 44 -4.57 -9.27 -6.51
C ARG A 44 -5.14 -8.81 -5.18
N TYR A 45 -4.30 -8.30 -4.28
CA TYR A 45 -4.74 -7.73 -3.01
C TYR A 45 -5.64 -6.52 -3.22
N ALA A 46 -5.21 -5.54 -4.04
CA ALA A 46 -6.02 -4.35 -4.29
C ALA A 46 -7.32 -4.66 -5.04
N ARG A 47 -7.32 -5.65 -5.95
CA ARG A 47 -8.55 -6.15 -6.54
C ARG A 47 -9.48 -6.71 -5.46
N GLY A 48 -8.95 -7.47 -4.50
CA GLY A 48 -9.67 -7.91 -3.31
C GLY A 48 -10.25 -6.74 -2.52
N ASP A 49 -9.45 -5.71 -2.25
CA ASP A 49 -9.88 -4.49 -1.55
C ASP A 49 -11.04 -3.80 -2.27
N GLY A 50 -11.01 -3.72 -3.61
CA GLY A 50 -12.10 -3.15 -4.40
C GLY A 50 -13.38 -3.99 -4.32
N LYS A 51 -13.28 -5.33 -4.33
CA LYS A 51 -14.45 -6.20 -4.16
C LYS A 51 -15.09 -6.06 -2.78
N ALA A 52 -14.24 -6.03 -1.76
CA ALA A 52 -14.61 -5.94 -0.35
C ALA A 52 -14.96 -4.51 0.09
N ASP A 53 -14.78 -3.51 -0.77
CA ASP A 53 -15.00 -2.11 -0.45
C ASP A 53 -14.15 -1.58 0.73
N LEU A 54 -12.87 -1.94 0.72
CA LEU A 54 -11.92 -1.57 1.76
C LEU A 54 -11.04 -0.38 1.32
N TRP A 55 -10.58 0.38 2.32
CA TRP A 55 -9.51 1.38 2.17
C TRP A 55 -9.73 2.50 1.14
N ARG A 56 -10.98 2.87 0.81
CA ARG A 56 -11.33 3.95 -0.15
C ARG A 56 -10.45 5.19 0.00
N LYS A 57 -10.32 5.71 1.24
CA LYS A 57 -9.49 6.89 1.55
C LYS A 57 -8.02 6.73 1.12
N ARG A 58 -7.43 5.55 1.34
CA ARG A 58 -6.02 5.29 0.98
C ARG A 58 -5.84 5.20 -0.54
N HIS A 59 -6.82 4.65 -1.26
CA HIS A 59 -6.80 4.64 -2.72
C HIS A 59 -7.00 6.04 -3.29
N LEU A 60 -7.93 6.82 -2.75
CA LEU A 60 -8.16 8.22 -3.15
C LEU A 60 -6.88 9.05 -3.01
N ILE A 61 -6.22 9.00 -1.85
CA ILE A 61 -4.94 9.70 -1.63
C ILE A 61 -3.93 9.30 -2.70
N ARG A 62 -3.81 8.00 -3.01
CA ARG A 62 -2.88 7.52 -4.04
C ARG A 62 -3.21 8.08 -5.43
N TYR A 63 -4.48 8.07 -5.84
CA TYR A 63 -4.86 8.68 -7.11
C TYR A 63 -4.57 10.17 -7.16
N LEU A 64 -4.89 10.91 -6.09
CA LEU A 64 -4.59 12.34 -6.01
C LEU A 64 -3.08 12.60 -6.05
N THR A 65 -2.27 11.80 -5.35
CA THR A 65 -0.82 11.94 -5.37
C THR A 65 -0.26 11.74 -6.78
N TYR A 66 -0.63 10.67 -7.47
CA TYR A 66 -0.04 10.32 -8.76
C TYR A 66 -0.64 11.05 -9.96
N LEU A 67 -1.93 11.37 -9.93
CA LEU A 67 -2.64 11.98 -11.06
C LEU A 67 -2.79 13.49 -10.94
N VAL A 68 -2.59 14.06 -9.74
CA VAL A 68 -2.76 15.50 -9.49
C VAL A 68 -1.48 16.11 -8.94
N ALA A 69 -1.06 15.72 -7.73
CA ALA A 69 0.05 16.39 -7.04
C ALA A 69 1.37 16.24 -7.79
N LEU A 70 1.71 15.03 -8.25
CA LEU A 70 2.94 14.77 -8.99
C LEU A 70 2.98 15.55 -10.32
N PRO A 71 1.98 15.46 -11.22
CA PRO A 71 1.94 16.27 -12.44
C PRO A 71 1.95 17.78 -12.17
N ALA A 72 1.24 18.25 -11.15
CA ALA A 72 1.20 19.67 -10.80
C ALA A 72 2.57 20.19 -10.34
N LEU A 73 3.29 19.43 -9.49
CA LEU A 73 4.63 19.81 -9.04
C LEU A 73 5.67 19.77 -10.17
N VAL A 74 5.61 18.75 -11.03
CA VAL A 74 6.45 18.67 -12.23
C VAL A 74 6.16 19.84 -13.16
N GLY A 75 4.87 20.11 -13.42
CA GLY A 75 4.45 21.19 -14.29
C GLY A 75 4.86 22.57 -13.77
N HIS A 76 4.72 22.80 -12.46
CA HIS A 76 5.21 24.01 -11.81
C HIS A 76 6.74 24.15 -11.90
N GLY A 77 7.48 23.04 -11.75
CA GLY A 77 8.94 23.04 -11.86
C GLY A 77 9.47 23.30 -13.27
N LEU A 78 8.73 22.91 -14.30
CA LEU A 78 9.13 23.04 -15.71
C LEU A 78 8.64 24.34 -16.35
N TRP A 79 7.40 24.74 -16.07
CA TRP A 79 6.71 25.84 -16.77
C TRP A 79 6.28 26.98 -15.85
N GLY A 80 6.54 26.90 -14.54
CA GLY A 80 6.14 27.93 -13.59
C GLY A 80 6.93 29.23 -13.78
N SER A 81 6.23 30.35 -13.94
CA SER A 81 6.85 31.68 -14.07
C SER A 81 7.32 32.26 -12.74
N PHE A 82 6.78 31.79 -11.61
CA PHE A 82 7.15 32.22 -10.27
C PHE A 82 7.67 31.05 -9.43
N ALA A 83 8.90 31.21 -8.92
CA ALA A 83 9.56 30.24 -8.03
C ALA A 83 9.42 28.76 -8.48
N PRO A 84 9.82 28.39 -9.70
CA PRO A 84 9.73 27.00 -10.21
C PRO A 84 10.51 25.99 -9.36
N TRP A 85 11.56 26.44 -8.66
CA TRP A 85 12.30 25.63 -7.70
C TRP A 85 11.43 25.05 -6.57
N LEU A 86 10.28 25.66 -6.25
CA LEU A 86 9.32 25.10 -5.29
C LEU A 86 8.70 23.79 -5.77
N GLY A 87 8.54 23.61 -7.09
CA GLY A 87 8.05 22.36 -7.67
C GLY A 87 9.06 21.24 -7.42
N TRP A 88 10.34 21.50 -7.70
CA TRP A 88 11.43 20.57 -7.45
C TRP A 88 11.64 20.29 -5.96
N LEU A 89 11.56 21.32 -5.10
CA LEU A 89 11.64 21.13 -3.67
C LEU A 89 10.46 20.29 -3.15
N GLY A 90 9.25 20.53 -3.66
CA GLY A 90 8.08 19.72 -3.35
C GLY A 90 8.23 18.26 -3.76
N LEU A 91 8.80 18.00 -4.94
CA LEU A 91 9.09 16.64 -5.41
C LEU A 91 10.13 15.95 -4.52
N LEU A 92 11.22 16.63 -4.19
CA LEU A 92 12.26 16.10 -3.31
C LEU A 92 11.70 15.81 -1.91
N GLY A 93 11.05 16.80 -1.28
CA GLY A 93 10.45 16.65 0.04
C GLY A 93 9.37 15.58 0.08
N GLY A 94 8.50 15.54 -0.93
CA GLY A 94 7.47 14.51 -1.09
C GLY A 94 8.07 13.11 -1.26
N GLY A 95 9.10 12.96 -2.10
CA GLY A 95 9.81 11.70 -2.29
C GLY A 95 10.50 11.21 -1.02
N LEU A 96 11.14 12.11 -0.27
CA LEU A 96 11.78 11.81 1.01
C LEU A 96 10.74 11.36 2.05
N PHE A 97 9.63 12.10 2.19
CA PHE A 97 8.54 11.75 3.10
C PHE A 97 7.91 10.38 2.74
N TYR A 98 7.67 10.15 1.46
CA TYR A 98 7.10 8.92 0.93
C TYR A 98 7.99 7.69 1.20
N CYS A 99 9.31 7.87 1.20
CA CYS A 99 10.30 6.81 1.44
C CYS A 99 10.82 6.74 2.90
N ALA A 100 10.49 7.72 3.75
CA ALA A 100 11.04 7.84 5.10
C ALA A 100 10.80 6.59 5.96
N ARG A 101 9.58 6.05 5.97
CA ARG A 101 9.24 4.85 6.78
C ARG A 101 9.98 3.60 6.31
N PRO A 102 10.01 3.24 5.00
CA PRO A 102 10.86 2.17 4.52
C PRO A 102 12.35 2.34 4.84
N TRP A 103 12.92 3.53 4.70
CA TRP A 103 14.33 3.76 5.05
C TRP A 103 14.59 3.64 6.55
N GLN A 104 13.67 4.11 7.41
CA GLN A 104 13.74 3.86 8.85
C GLN A 104 13.74 2.36 9.18
N ARG A 105 12.93 1.56 8.47
CA ARG A 105 12.92 0.11 8.62
C ARG A 105 14.22 -0.52 8.11
N LEU A 106 14.74 -0.08 6.97
CA LEU A 106 16.00 -0.56 6.41
C LEU A 106 17.18 -0.28 7.36
N ARG A 107 17.20 0.88 8.03
CA ARG A 107 18.21 1.17 9.07
C ARG A 107 18.16 0.20 10.25
N ARG A 108 16.98 -0.34 10.59
CA ARG A 108 16.82 -1.29 11.70
C ARG A 108 17.07 -2.73 11.28
N LEU A 109 16.54 -3.14 10.13
CA LEU A 109 16.58 -4.54 9.66
C LEU A 109 17.82 -4.86 8.82
N GLY A 110 18.48 -3.84 8.27
CA GLY A 110 19.65 -3.98 7.42
C GLY A 110 20.98 -3.76 8.14
N GLN A 111 21.05 -4.00 9.45
CA GLN A 111 22.28 -3.80 10.24
C GLN A 111 23.42 -4.73 9.80
N GLU A 112 23.08 -5.90 9.26
CA GLU A 112 24.02 -6.91 8.79
C GLU A 112 24.44 -6.72 7.32
N LEU A 113 23.84 -5.74 6.61
CA LEU A 113 24.17 -5.48 5.21
C LEU A 113 25.48 -4.71 5.10
N THR A 114 26.28 -5.04 4.08
CA THR A 114 27.43 -4.21 3.70
C THR A 114 26.98 -2.82 3.23
N PRO A 115 27.84 -1.79 3.24
CA PRO A 115 27.48 -0.46 2.77
C PRO A 115 26.94 -0.45 1.32
N LEU A 116 27.46 -1.32 0.46
CA LEU A 116 27.03 -1.46 -0.93
C LEU A 116 25.63 -2.06 -1.02
N GLU A 117 25.37 -3.16 -0.30
CA GLU A 117 24.04 -3.80 -0.25
C GLU A 117 23.00 -2.90 0.36
N TRP A 118 23.37 -2.18 1.44
CA TRP A 118 22.50 -1.21 2.07
C TRP A 118 22.11 -0.09 1.09
N SER A 119 23.08 0.44 0.34
CA SER A 119 22.85 1.49 -0.66
C SER A 119 21.96 0.97 -1.79
N ALA A 120 22.22 -0.24 -2.29
CA ALA A 120 21.37 -0.89 -3.29
C ALA A 120 19.93 -1.07 -2.78
N ALA A 121 19.76 -1.54 -1.54
CA ALA A 121 18.45 -1.69 -0.91
C ALA A 121 17.74 -0.33 -0.74
N ALA A 122 18.46 0.71 -0.35
CA ALA A 122 17.91 2.05 -0.18
C ALA A 122 17.43 2.66 -1.51
N LEU A 123 18.14 2.39 -2.61
CA LEU A 123 17.75 2.79 -3.98
C LEU A 123 16.56 1.98 -4.51
N LEU A 124 16.39 0.74 -4.08
CA LEU A 124 15.23 -0.08 -4.44
C LEU A 124 13.93 0.36 -3.74
N VAL A 125 14.00 1.04 -2.60
CA VAL A 125 12.82 1.52 -1.85
C VAL A 125 11.83 2.31 -2.72
N PRO A 126 12.22 3.39 -3.41
CA PRO A 126 11.30 4.16 -4.26
C PRO A 126 10.73 3.32 -5.40
N VAL A 127 11.55 2.43 -6.00
CA VAL A 127 11.11 1.53 -7.08
C VAL A 127 10.02 0.58 -6.58
N ILE A 128 10.26 -0.13 -5.48
CA ILE A 128 9.29 -1.06 -4.87
C ILE A 128 8.01 -0.33 -4.48
N ARG A 129 8.13 0.88 -3.95
CA ARG A 129 7.00 1.73 -3.56
C ARG A 129 6.12 2.08 -4.75
N VAL A 130 6.70 2.60 -5.83
CA VAL A 130 5.99 2.98 -7.06
C VAL A 130 5.37 1.75 -7.72
N VAL A 131 6.11 0.66 -7.89
CA VAL A 131 5.59 -0.60 -8.46
C VAL A 131 4.40 -1.11 -7.66
N GLY A 132 4.51 -1.10 -6.32
CA GLY A 132 3.46 -1.58 -5.44
C GLY A 132 2.22 -0.69 -5.43
N ASP A 133 2.39 0.61 -5.67
CA ASP A 133 1.29 1.56 -5.75
C ASP A 133 0.61 1.54 -7.12
N GLY A 134 1.37 1.41 -8.21
CA GLY A 134 0.85 1.14 -9.55
C GLY A 134 0.01 -0.14 -9.57
N ALA A 135 0.51 -1.23 -8.99
CA ALA A 135 -0.23 -2.48 -8.89
C ALA A 135 -1.58 -2.29 -8.17
N LYS A 136 -1.60 -1.49 -7.10
CA LYS A 136 -2.82 -1.18 -6.36
C LYS A 136 -3.80 -0.29 -7.14
N MET A 137 -3.29 0.73 -7.83
CA MET A 137 -4.10 1.62 -8.66
C MET A 137 -4.74 0.88 -9.83
N VAL A 138 -4.07 -0.14 -10.37
CA VAL A 138 -4.65 -0.98 -11.44
C VAL A 138 -5.61 -2.02 -10.87
N GLY A 139 -5.28 -2.65 -9.74
CA GLY A 139 -6.10 -3.72 -9.15
C GLY A 139 -7.42 -3.25 -8.53
N TYR A 140 -7.39 -2.14 -7.79
CA TYR A 140 -8.55 -1.62 -7.08
C TYR A 140 -9.80 -1.35 -7.96
N PRO A 141 -9.71 -0.64 -9.10
CA PRO A 141 -10.87 -0.36 -9.93
C PRO A 141 -11.42 -1.63 -10.58
N VAL A 142 -10.59 -2.63 -10.88
CA VAL A 142 -11.05 -3.96 -11.33
C VAL A 142 -11.90 -4.64 -10.26
N GLY A 143 -11.54 -4.48 -8.98
CA GLY A 143 -12.34 -4.95 -7.86
C GLY A 143 -13.67 -4.23 -7.73
N LEU A 144 -13.66 -2.90 -7.84
CA LEU A 144 -14.88 -2.07 -7.82
C LEU A 144 -15.82 -2.38 -8.98
N TRP A 145 -15.29 -2.57 -10.19
CA TRP A 145 -16.06 -2.95 -11.35
C TRP A 145 -16.77 -4.30 -11.15
N TRP A 146 -16.03 -5.30 -10.65
CA TRP A 146 -16.61 -6.60 -10.27
C TRP A 146 -17.73 -6.44 -9.23
N ARG A 147 -17.53 -5.56 -8.24
CA ARG A 147 -18.51 -5.30 -7.19
C ARG A 147 -19.76 -4.64 -7.77
N TRP A 148 -19.60 -3.64 -8.65
CA TRP A 148 -20.70 -2.94 -9.29
C TRP A 148 -21.56 -3.87 -10.17
N GLN A 149 -20.94 -4.81 -10.89
CA GLN A 149 -21.63 -5.84 -11.64
C GLN A 149 -22.47 -6.77 -10.75
N ARG A 150 -22.12 -6.89 -9.47
CA ARG A 150 -22.79 -7.75 -8.49
C ARG A 150 -23.59 -6.99 -7.45
N ARG A 151 -24.02 -5.76 -7.75
CA ARG A 151 -24.77 -4.93 -6.81
C ARG A 151 -26.11 -5.50 -6.35
N ALA A 152 -26.64 -6.50 -7.06
CA ALA A 152 -27.86 -7.21 -6.67
C ALA A 152 -27.60 -8.29 -5.60
N ASP A 153 -26.34 -8.67 -5.34
CA ASP A 153 -25.97 -9.64 -4.33
C ASP A 153 -26.01 -8.99 -2.93
N PRO A 154 -26.90 -9.40 -2.02
CA PRO A 154 -26.99 -8.80 -0.68
C PRO A 154 -25.68 -8.90 0.11
N LEU A 155 -24.87 -9.93 -0.14
CA LEU A 155 -23.62 -10.19 0.59
C LEU A 155 -22.57 -9.09 0.38
N ILE A 156 -22.68 -8.30 -0.70
CA ILE A 156 -21.73 -7.23 -0.92
C ILE A 156 -22.04 -6.01 -0.05
N HIS A 157 -23.27 -5.79 0.40
CA HIS A 157 -23.72 -4.58 1.12
C HIS A 157 -23.51 -4.63 2.64
N TRP A 158 -22.46 -5.29 3.10
CA TRP A 158 -22.14 -5.48 4.53
C TRP A 158 -21.92 -4.19 5.35
N ARG A 159 -21.89 -3.00 4.70
CA ARG A 159 -21.71 -1.69 5.36
C ARG A 159 -23.02 -0.97 5.65
N GLU A 160 -24.12 -1.41 5.03
CA GLU A 160 -25.47 -0.87 5.22
C GLU A 160 -26.16 -1.62 6.36
#